data_AF-A0A8T3QEC1-F1
#
_entry.id   AF-A0A8T3QEC1-F1
#
_cell.length_a   1.000
_cell.length_b   1.000
_cell.length_c   1.000
_cell.angle_alpha   90.00
_cell.angle_beta   90.00
_cell.angle_gamma   90.00
#
_symmetry.space_group_name_H-M   'P 1'
#
loop_
_entity.id
_entity.type
_entity.pdbx_description
1 polymer ?
#
loop_
_entity_poly.entity_id
_entity_poly.type
_entity_poly.pdbx_seq_one_letter_code
_entity_poly.pdbx_strand_id
1 'polypeptide(L)'
;MTSDLERDIHATAEDMTADAKRLGELEEAKSLLDPDDPTARALAEEALTLARMMVPKAALELDMVIEAASDGRQANPERDRHGEAHSPNQRGST
;
A
#
# COMPACT_ATOMS: atom_id res chain seq x y z
N MET A 1 10.70 -17.78 -5.85
CA MET A 1 11.15 -17.24 -4.56
C MET A 1 10.66 -15.81 -4.52
N THR A 2 9.90 -15.44 -3.49
CA THR A 2 9.43 -14.08 -3.26
C THR A 2 10.62 -13.17 -3.01
N SER A 3 10.66 -12.00 -3.64
CA SER A 3 11.70 -11.00 -3.41
C SER A 3 11.66 -10.48 -1.97
N ASP A 4 12.78 -9.94 -1.49
CA ASP A 4 12.86 -9.35 -0.14
C ASP A 4 11.83 -8.22 0.00
N LEU A 5 11.68 -7.38 -1.02
CA LEU A 5 10.69 -6.30 -1.08
C LEU A 5 9.24 -6.81 -1.00
N GLU A 6 8.90 -7.87 -1.73
CA GLU A 6 7.56 -8.48 -1.65
C GLU A 6 7.28 -9.03 -0.24
N ARG A 7 8.28 -9.59 0.45
CA ARG A 7 8.12 -10.03 1.85
C ARG A 7 7.90 -8.86 2.79
N ASP A 8 8.60 -7.75 2.60
CA ASP A 8 8.46 -6.55 3.44
C ASP A 8 7.09 -5.87 3.27
N ILE A 9 6.56 -5.85 2.04
CA ILE A 9 5.18 -5.42 1.75
C ILE A 9 4.19 -6.31 2.50
N HIS A 10 4.32 -7.63 2.38
CA HIS A 10 3.42 -8.56 3.08
C HIS A 10 3.49 -8.43 4.59
N ALA A 11 4.70 -8.31 5.17
CA ALA A 11 4.88 -8.14 6.60
C ALA A 11 4.21 -6.84 7.10
N THR A 12 4.36 -5.74 6.34
CA THR A 12 3.73 -4.45 6.68
C THR A 12 2.21 -4.54 6.60
N ALA A 13 1.67 -5.21 5.58
CA ALA A 13 0.24 -5.42 5.42
C ALA A 13 -0.37 -6.29 6.54
N GLU A 14 0.34 -7.35 6.97
CA GLU A 14 -0.06 -8.20 8.10
C GLU A 14 -0.11 -7.40 9.42
N ASP A 15 0.93 -6.60 9.67
CA ASP A 15 1.01 -5.74 10.85
C ASP A 15 -0.12 -4.68 10.86
N MET A 16 -0.38 -4.04 9.73
CA MET A 16 -1.52 -3.10 9.58
C MET A 16 -2.88 -3.79 9.76
N THR A 17 -3.02 -5.04 9.31
CA THR A 17 -4.26 -5.81 9.49
C THR A 17 -4.49 -6.13 10.96
N ALA A 18 -3.44 -6.48 11.70
CA ALA A 18 -3.51 -6.72 13.13
C ALA A 18 -3.91 -5.44 13.90
N ASP A 19 -3.29 -4.31 13.56
CA ASP A 19 -3.64 -3.00 14.10
C ASP A 19 -5.12 -2.65 13.82
N ALA A 20 -5.56 -2.76 12.57
CA ALA A 20 -6.94 -2.44 12.17
C ALA A 20 -7.97 -3.30 12.94
N LYS A 21 -7.67 -4.59 13.13
CA LYS A 21 -8.51 -5.48 13.93
C LYS A 21 -8.59 -5.01 15.38
N ARG A 22 -7.46 -4.69 15.99
CA ARG A 22 -7.41 -4.17 17.37
C ARG A 22 -8.16 -2.86 17.51
N LEU A 23 -8.06 -1.97 16.52
CA LEU A 23 -8.85 -0.73 16.48
C LEU A 23 -10.35 -1.02 16.50
N GLY A 24 -10.81 -1.97 15.67
CA GLY A 24 -12.21 -2.40 15.63
C GLY A 24 -12.70 -2.91 16.98
N GLU A 25 -11.92 -3.75 17.65
CA GLU A 25 -12.24 -4.27 19.00
C GLU A 25 -12.38 -3.14 20.04
N LEU A 26 -11.52 -2.11 19.96
CA LEU A 26 -11.59 -0.94 20.83
C LEU A 26 -12.84 -0.10 20.58
N GLU A 27 -13.21 0.13 19.31
CA GLU A 27 -14.43 0.85 18.95
C GLU A 27 -15.69 0.08 19.39
N GLU A 28 -15.71 -1.24 19.20
CA GLU A 28 -16.80 -2.09 19.68
C GLU A 28 -16.92 -2.00 21.21
N ALA A 29 -15.83 -2.13 21.95
CA ALA A 29 -15.84 -2.02 23.42
C ALA A 29 -16.35 -0.65 23.89
N LYS A 30 -15.92 0.44 23.25
CA LYS A 30 -16.41 1.80 23.56
C LYS A 30 -17.91 1.96 23.29
N SER A 31 -18.43 1.32 22.25
CA SER A 31 -19.85 1.43 21.90
C SER A 31 -20.80 0.89 22.98
N LEU A 32 -20.28 0.07 23.90
CA LEU A 32 -21.01 -0.52 25.03
C LEU A 32 -20.92 0.33 26.31
N LEU A 33 -20.15 1.41 26.31
CA LEU A 33 -19.91 2.25 27.47
C LEU A 33 -20.66 3.58 27.36
N ASP A 34 -20.98 4.15 28.52
CA ASP A 34 -21.47 5.53 28.59
C ASP A 34 -20.34 6.51 28.17
N PRO A 35 -20.62 7.57 27.41
CA PRO A 35 -19.61 8.57 27.04
C PRO A 35 -18.87 9.21 28.22
N ASP A 36 -19.50 9.30 29.40
CA ASP A 36 -18.90 9.85 30.62
C ASP A 36 -18.12 8.79 31.43
N ASP A 37 -18.10 7.52 30.99
CA ASP A 37 -17.31 6.46 31.62
C ASP A 37 -15.80 6.73 31.44
N PRO A 38 -15.01 6.78 32.53
CA PRO A 38 -13.55 6.98 32.42
C PRO A 38 -12.85 5.90 31.58
N THR A 39 -13.42 4.69 31.51
CA THR A 39 -12.95 3.60 30.66
C THR A 39 -13.14 3.92 29.18
N ALA A 40 -14.27 4.54 28.79
CA ALA A 40 -14.52 4.93 27.41
C ALA A 40 -13.46 5.93 26.92
N ARG A 41 -13.07 6.87 27.80
CA ARG A 41 -11.95 7.79 27.53
C ARG A 41 -10.62 7.06 27.36
N ALA A 42 -10.28 6.14 28.26
CA ALA A 42 -9.02 5.40 28.17
C ALA A 42 -8.92 4.59 26.86
N LEU A 43 -10.00 3.90 26.47
CA LEU A 43 -10.07 3.17 25.21
C LEU A 43 -9.98 4.10 23.99
N ALA A 44 -10.53 5.32 24.08
CA ALA A 44 -10.44 6.30 23.00
C ALA A 44 -9.01 6.82 22.81
N GLU A 45 -8.27 7.02 23.91
CA GLU A 45 -6.85 7.40 23.88
C GLU A 45 -5.98 6.29 23.28
N GLU A 46 -6.25 5.01 23.60
CA GLU A 46 -5.59 3.86 22.99
C GLU A 46 -5.90 3.76 21.49
N ALA A 47 -7.18 3.86 21.11
CA ALA A 47 -7.62 3.82 19.70
C ALA A 47 -6.95 4.92 18.86
N LEU A 48 -6.87 6.15 19.40
CA LEU A 48 -6.20 7.27 18.75
C LEU A 48 -4.70 7.01 18.57
N THR A 49 -4.05 6.43 19.58
CA THR A 49 -2.62 6.08 19.50
C THR A 49 -2.38 5.08 18.38
N LEU A 50 -3.20 4.03 18.31
CA LEU A 50 -3.07 2.99 17.30
C LEU A 50 -3.34 3.55 15.89
N ALA A 51 -4.40 4.34 15.71
CA ALA A 51 -4.69 5.00 14.43
C ALA A 51 -3.53 5.91 13.96
N ARG A 52 -2.86 6.62 14.88
CA ARG A 52 -1.68 7.44 14.55
C ARG A 52 -0.48 6.62 14.12
N MET A 53 -0.30 5.43 14.69
CA MET A 53 0.79 4.52 14.32
C MET A 53 0.57 3.83 12.97
N MET A 54 -0.67 3.69 12.52
CA MET A 54 -0.99 3.09 11.21
C MET A 54 -0.62 4.00 10.02
N VAL A 55 -0.73 5.32 10.17
CA VAL A 55 -0.43 6.28 9.08
C VAL A 55 0.99 6.12 8.49
N PRO A 56 2.07 6.13 9.28
CA PRO A 56 3.41 5.94 8.73
C PRO A 56 3.62 4.54 8.11
N LYS A 57 2.95 3.50 8.61
CA LYS A 57 3.01 2.14 8.02
C LYS A 57 2.36 2.12 6.63
N ALA A 58 1.19 2.75 6.49
CA ALA A 58 0.50 2.87 5.21
C ALA A 58 1.31 3.68 4.18
N ALA A 59 2.00 4.74 4.62
CA ALA A 59 2.91 5.48 3.76
C ALA A 59 4.10 4.62 3.30
N LEU A 60 4.71 3.86 4.22
CA LEU A 60 5.80 2.94 3.90
C LEU A 60 5.36 1.85 2.91
N GLU A 61 4.18 1.25 3.13
CA GLU A 61 3.61 0.25 2.22
C GLU A 61 3.41 0.83 0.82
N LEU A 62 2.88 2.05 0.70
CA LEU A 62 2.70 2.73 -0.59
C LEU A 62 4.04 2.93 -1.31
N ASP A 63 5.06 3.41 -0.60
CA ASP A 63 6.40 3.63 -1.17
C ASP A 63 7.00 2.31 -1.71
N MET A 64 6.91 1.22 -0.93
CA MET A 64 7.39 -0.10 -1.35
C MET A 64 6.63 -0.66 -2.56
N VAL A 65 5.31 -0.45 -2.63
CA VAL A 65 4.50 -0.86 -3.80
C VAL A 65 4.90 -0.07 -5.05
N ILE A 66 5.19 1.22 -4.92
CA ILE A 66 5.68 2.06 -6.03
C ILE A 66 7.07 1.59 -6.50
N GLU A 67 7.95 1.24 -5.57
CA GLU A 67 9.28 0.68 -5.85
C GLU A 67 9.16 -0.64 -6.62
N ALA A 68 8.35 -1.59 -6.13
CA ALA A 68 8.14 -2.89 -6.78
C ALA A 68 7.61 -2.74 -8.22
N ALA A 69 6.70 -1.79 -8.45
CA ALA A 69 6.16 -1.50 -9.78
C ALA A 69 7.20 -0.86 -10.73
N SER A 70 8.19 -0.16 -10.18
CA SER A 70 9.24 0.53 -10.95
C SER A 70 10.38 -0.42 -11.32
N ASP A 71 10.77 -1.30 -10.42
CA ASP A 71 11.74 -2.37 -10.67
C ASP A 71 11.24 -3.38 -11.71
N GLY A 72 9.95 -3.71 -11.68
CA GLY A 72 9.31 -4.54 -12.70
C GLY A 72 9.35 -3.93 -14.11
N ARG A 73 9.42 -2.59 -14.24
CA ARG A 73 9.53 -1.89 -15.54
C ARG A 73 10.95 -1.88 -16.10
N GLN A 74 11.97 -1.77 -15.25
CA GLN A 74 13.35 -1.78 -15.72
C GLN A 74 13.83 -3.18 -16.17
N ALA A 75 13.20 -4.25 -15.66
CA ALA A 75 13.51 -5.63 -16.03
C ALA A 75 13.08 -6.05 -17.45
N ASN A 76 12.38 -5.20 -18.23
CA ASN A 76 11.88 -5.56 -19.56
C ASN A 76 12.18 -4.51 -20.66
N PRO A 77 13.45 -4.34 -21.09
CA PRO A 77 13.83 -3.42 -22.16
C PRO A 77 13.50 -3.90 -23.59
N GLU A 78 12.80 -5.03 -23.75
CA GLU A 78 12.52 -5.63 -25.08
C GLU A 78 11.12 -5.32 -25.64
N ARG A 79 10.19 -4.78 -24.83
CA ARG A 79 8.84 -4.44 -25.33
C ARG A 79 8.72 -3.09 -26.03
N ASP A 80 9.67 -2.18 -25.83
CA ASP A 80 9.65 -0.83 -26.42
C ASP A 80 10.38 -0.74 -27.78
N ARG A 81 10.98 -1.84 -28.28
CA ARG A 81 11.72 -1.84 -29.56
C ARG A 81 10.92 -2.31 -30.79
N HIS A 82 9.60 -2.40 -30.70
CA HIS A 82 8.75 -2.69 -31.85
C HIS A 82 7.67 -1.62 -32.03
N GLY A 83 8.13 -0.41 -32.36
CA GLY A 83 7.24 0.72 -32.59
C GLY A 83 7.70 1.71 -33.65
N GLU A 84 8.74 1.45 -34.46
CA GLU A 84 9.09 2.38 -35.53
C GLU A 84 9.97 1.70 -36.60
N ALA A 85 9.38 1.55 -37.79
CA ALA A 85 10.00 1.60 -39.13
C ALA A 85 9.33 0.58 -40.05
N HIS A 86 8.30 1.01 -40.80
CA HIS A 86 8.15 0.67 -42.22
C HIS A 86 7.06 1.52 -42.86
N SER A 87 7.45 2.66 -43.44
CA SER A 87 7.08 3.07 -44.81
C SER A 87 7.43 4.53 -45.06
N PRO A 88 8.23 4.78 -46.10
CA PRO A 88 7.84 5.82 -47.04
C PRO A 88 7.79 5.24 -48.44
N ASN A 89 6.56 5.12 -48.95
CA ASN A 89 6.25 4.85 -50.34
C ASN A 89 6.78 6.04 -51.20
N GLN A 90 7.90 5.86 -51.89
CA GLN A 90 8.38 6.83 -52.87
C GLN A 90 7.75 6.57 -54.24
N ARG A 91 6.75 7.40 -54.52
CA ARG A 91 6.40 8.09 -55.79
C ARG A 91 7.02 7.51 -57.08
N GLY A 92 6.14 7.24 -58.04
CA GLY A 92 6.52 6.89 -59.40
C GLY A 92 7.17 8.01 -60.20
N SER A 93 7.70 7.61 -61.35
CA SER A 93 7.95 8.45 -62.53
C SER A 93 7.98 7.52 -63.74
N THR A 94 6.99 7.67 -64.61
CA THR A 94 7.05 7.34 -66.03
C THR A 94 7.52 8.55 -66.80
#